data_AF-B2UH26-F1
#
_entry.id   AF-B2UH26-F1
#
_cell.length_a   1.000
_cell.length_b   1.000
_cell.length_c   1.000
_cell.angle_alpha   90.00
_cell.angle_beta   90.00
_cell.angle_gamma   90.00
#
_symmetry.space_group_name_H-M   'P 1'
#
loop_
_entity.id
_entity.type
_entity.pdbx_description
1 polymer ?
#
loop_
_entity_poly.entity_id
_entity_poly.type
_entity_poly.pdbx_seq_one_letter_code
_entity_poly.pdbx_strand_id
1 'polypeptide(L)'
;MSTLQQEIRRRRTFAIIAHPDAGKTTLTEKLLWFGGAIQMAGAVRARKANRHATSDWMEMEKQRGISVTSSVMQFPYRNEGGDYIVNLLDTPGHEDFSEDTYRTLTAVDSAVMVIDSVNGVEAQTIKLLNVCRLRSTPILTFINKLDREGRAPIELLDEIESVLQIQCAPMTWPIGMGKSFKGVYHLVNDTVQLFDPNADSEKGATAGLIQGLDNPELDRVLGSQAEELRIDIELVRGASHTFDKEAFLAGKQCPVYFGSAVNNFGVQSLLDALVDQSPEPLARPTETREVKPMEEKFTGFVFKIQANMDPKHRDRIAFVRVCSGRFERGMKLLQVSTGKTVAINNAITFMAQDRNTTEEAFAGDIIGVPNHGTIRLGDAFTEGEALKFTGIPSFAPEFFRRARLNNPLRLKQLQKGLQQLAEEGATQMFRPLASNDLVLGAVGILQFDVVAHRLEHEYGVDAIFEPHECSTARWLRGKQEDIDKLIDKAGHNVALDGAGDYVYLAPSQVNLRLTQERFPDIQFMETREIV
;
A
#
# COMPACT_ATOMS: atom_id res chain seq x y z
N MET A 1 -13.24 -30.11 -8.32
CA MET A 1 -13.52 -28.76 -7.79
C MET A 1 -12.74 -28.63 -6.50
N SER A 2 -11.90 -27.60 -6.38
CA SER A 2 -11.19 -27.28 -5.15
C SER A 2 -12.21 -26.87 -4.07
N THR A 3 -11.93 -27.23 -2.82
CA THR A 3 -12.74 -26.80 -1.68
C THR A 3 -12.47 -25.34 -1.35
N LEU A 4 -13.45 -24.64 -0.74
CA LEU A 4 -13.29 -23.26 -0.24
C LEU A 4 -11.98 -23.07 0.54
N GLN A 5 -11.63 -24.03 1.39
CA GLN A 5 -10.40 -23.99 2.18
C GLN A 5 -9.13 -24.09 1.32
N GLN A 6 -9.11 -24.93 0.30
CA GLN A 6 -7.97 -25.04 -0.62
C GLN A 6 -7.75 -23.73 -1.38
N GLU A 7 -8.84 -23.10 -1.83
CA GLU A 7 -8.81 -21.81 -2.49
C GLU A 7 -8.27 -20.71 -1.56
N ILE A 8 -8.72 -20.65 -0.31
CA ILE A 8 -8.23 -19.64 0.63
C ILE A 8 -6.73 -19.83 0.93
N ARG A 9 -6.29 -21.08 1.18
CA ARG A 9 -4.90 -21.41 1.53
C ARG A 9 -3.87 -21.04 0.47
N ARG A 10 -4.26 -21.07 -0.80
CA ARG A 10 -3.36 -20.72 -1.91
C ARG A 10 -3.16 -19.22 -2.11
N ARG A 11 -3.91 -18.35 -1.42
CA ARG A 11 -3.86 -16.91 -1.64
C ARG A 11 -2.79 -16.23 -0.80
N ARG A 12 -2.06 -15.30 -1.43
CA ARG A 12 -1.08 -14.43 -0.78
C ARG A 12 -1.37 -13.00 -1.20
N THR A 13 -1.78 -12.16 -0.24
CA THR A 13 -2.10 -10.76 -0.55
C THR A 13 -1.13 -9.84 0.13
N PHE A 14 -0.40 -9.07 -0.67
CA PHE A 14 0.67 -8.23 -0.16
C PHE A 14 0.76 -6.90 -0.91
N ALA A 15 1.41 -5.94 -0.28
CA ALA A 15 1.79 -4.67 -0.90
C ALA A 15 3.31 -4.52 -0.95
N ILE A 16 3.81 -3.71 -1.88
CA ILE A 16 5.23 -3.31 -1.86
C ILE A 16 5.33 -1.90 -1.27
N ILE A 17 6.06 -1.76 -0.16
CA ILE A 17 6.36 -0.46 0.47
C ILE A 17 7.80 -0.07 0.19
N ALA A 18 8.02 1.18 -0.21
CA ALA A 18 9.34 1.68 -0.55
C ALA A 18 9.37 3.21 -0.54
N HIS A 19 10.54 3.79 -0.35
CA HIS A 19 10.78 5.19 -0.70
C HIS A 19 10.72 5.39 -2.22
N PRO A 20 10.40 6.60 -2.74
CA PRO A 20 10.61 6.95 -4.13
C PRO A 20 11.95 6.46 -4.67
N ASP A 21 11.96 5.98 -5.91
CA ASP A 21 13.15 5.51 -6.62
C ASP A 21 13.90 4.30 -6.04
N ALA A 22 13.51 3.73 -4.89
CA ALA A 22 14.12 2.51 -4.35
C ALA A 22 13.96 1.27 -5.27
N GLY A 23 13.02 1.34 -6.22
CA GLY A 23 12.87 0.35 -7.30
C GLY A 23 11.59 -0.49 -7.25
N LYS A 24 10.58 -0.08 -6.47
CA LYS A 24 9.24 -0.71 -6.38
C LYS A 24 8.68 -1.13 -7.74
N THR A 25 8.53 -0.20 -8.68
CA THR A 25 7.94 -0.46 -10.01
C THR A 25 8.73 -1.51 -10.80
N THR A 26 10.07 -1.49 -10.69
CA THR A 26 10.93 -2.47 -11.34
C THR A 26 10.80 -3.84 -10.68
N LEU A 27 10.70 -3.91 -9.36
CA LEU A 27 10.43 -5.17 -8.66
C LEU A 27 9.05 -5.74 -9.06
N THR A 28 8.00 -4.91 -9.05
CA THR A 28 6.64 -5.26 -9.49
C THR A 28 6.63 -5.87 -10.89
N GLU A 29 7.32 -5.25 -11.84
CA GLU A 29 7.45 -5.77 -13.21
C GLU A 29 8.04 -7.19 -13.24
N LYS A 30 9.12 -7.42 -12.48
CA LYS A 30 9.78 -8.74 -12.44
C LYS A 30 8.94 -9.80 -11.74
N LEU A 31 8.23 -9.44 -10.67
CA LEU A 31 7.31 -10.37 -10.00
C LEU A 31 6.19 -10.83 -10.94
N LEU A 32 5.61 -9.92 -11.72
CA LEU A 32 4.61 -10.26 -12.73
C LEU A 32 5.18 -11.16 -13.83
N TRP A 33 6.42 -10.90 -14.25
CA TRP A 33 7.10 -11.74 -15.23
C TRP A 33 7.27 -13.18 -14.73
N PHE A 34 7.73 -13.37 -13.49
CA PHE A 34 7.83 -14.69 -12.86
C PHE A 34 6.47 -15.38 -12.66
N GLY A 35 5.41 -14.60 -12.48
CA GLY A 35 4.03 -15.10 -12.43
C GLY A 35 3.44 -15.50 -13.78
N GLY A 36 4.21 -15.49 -14.87
CA GLY A 36 3.72 -15.74 -16.23
C GLY A 36 2.82 -14.63 -16.78
N ALA A 37 2.67 -13.51 -16.06
CA ALA A 37 1.86 -12.37 -16.42
C ALA A 37 2.63 -11.40 -17.34
N ILE A 38 3.19 -11.93 -18.44
CA ILE A 38 4.12 -11.24 -19.35
C ILE A 38 3.51 -9.94 -19.92
N GLN A 39 2.23 -9.96 -20.31
CA GLN A 39 1.55 -8.76 -20.82
C GLN A 39 1.45 -7.66 -19.76
N MET A 40 1.15 -8.01 -18.50
CA MET A 40 1.12 -7.03 -17.40
C MET A 40 2.52 -6.50 -17.09
N ALA A 41 3.54 -7.35 -17.09
CA ALA A 41 4.94 -6.91 -16.94
C ALA A 41 5.31 -5.91 -18.06
N GLY A 42 4.97 -6.22 -19.31
CA GLY A 42 5.13 -5.31 -20.45
C GLY A 42 4.41 -3.98 -20.27
N ALA A 43 3.21 -3.97 -19.68
CA ALA A 43 2.44 -2.76 -19.40
C ALA A 43 3.06 -1.89 -18.31
N VAL A 44 3.58 -2.50 -17.24
CA VAL A 44 4.32 -1.79 -16.18
C VAL A 44 5.60 -1.19 -16.74
N ARG A 45 6.32 -1.95 -17.58
CA ARG A 45 7.51 -1.47 -18.29
C ARG A 45 7.18 -0.35 -19.28
N ALA A 46 6.06 -0.45 -20.00
CA ALA A 46 5.60 0.58 -20.92
C ALA A 46 5.24 1.88 -20.19
N ARG A 47 4.65 1.83 -18.99
CA ARG A 47 4.48 3.04 -18.15
C ARG A 47 5.81 3.73 -17.85
N LYS A 48 6.90 2.96 -17.69
CA LYS A 48 8.27 3.48 -17.49
C LYS A 48 8.90 4.02 -18.78
N ALA A 49 8.60 3.43 -19.95
CA ALA A 49 9.31 3.70 -21.21
C ALA A 49 8.56 4.60 -22.22
N ASN A 50 7.22 4.68 -22.17
CA ASN A 50 6.45 5.20 -23.30
C ASN A 50 6.25 6.73 -23.27
N ARG A 51 6.59 7.38 -24.38
CA ARG A 51 6.48 8.85 -24.59
C ARG A 51 5.10 9.31 -25.07
N HIS A 52 4.10 8.44 -25.21
CA HIS A 52 2.72 8.82 -25.52
C HIS A 52 1.73 8.17 -24.53
N ALA A 53 0.98 9.01 -23.82
CA ALA A 53 -0.02 8.60 -22.82
C ALA A 53 -1.39 8.41 -23.48
N THR A 54 -2.18 7.45 -23.02
CA THR A 54 -3.53 7.17 -23.54
C THR A 54 -4.65 7.96 -22.83
N SER A 55 -4.32 8.71 -21.78
CA SER A 55 -5.23 9.60 -21.05
C SER A 55 -4.47 10.76 -20.40
N ASP A 56 -5.11 11.92 -20.28
CA ASP A 56 -4.54 13.15 -19.73
C ASP A 56 -4.04 12.99 -18.27
N TRP A 57 -4.63 12.06 -17.50
CA TRP A 57 -4.21 11.71 -16.13
C TRP A 57 -2.82 11.04 -16.08
N MET A 58 -2.57 10.10 -17.00
CA MET A 58 -1.25 9.48 -17.20
C MET A 58 -0.23 10.49 -17.73
N GLU A 59 -0.68 11.56 -18.39
CA GLU A 59 0.20 12.63 -18.86
C GLU A 59 0.71 13.49 -17.70
N MET A 60 -0.10 13.75 -16.67
CA MET A 60 0.34 14.40 -15.44
C MET A 60 1.27 13.52 -14.59
N GLU A 61 0.92 12.23 -14.40
CA GLU A 61 1.82 11.25 -13.74
C GLU A 61 3.18 11.21 -14.43
N LYS A 62 3.19 11.24 -15.76
CA LYS A 62 4.39 11.18 -16.59
C LYS A 62 5.17 12.48 -16.64
N GLN A 63 4.51 13.65 -16.69
CA GLN A 63 5.17 14.95 -16.60
C GLN A 63 5.92 15.10 -15.27
N ARG A 64 5.39 14.50 -14.20
CA ARG A 64 5.98 14.55 -12.85
C ARG A 64 6.84 13.33 -12.51
N GLY A 65 6.78 12.24 -13.28
CA GLY A 65 7.55 11.02 -13.07
C GLY A 65 7.12 10.20 -11.84
N ILE A 66 5.88 10.36 -11.38
CA ILE A 66 5.38 9.77 -10.12
C ILE A 66 4.18 8.86 -10.36
N SER A 67 4.06 7.80 -9.54
CA SER A 67 2.87 6.96 -9.49
C SER A 67 1.89 7.52 -8.46
N VAL A 68 0.66 7.82 -8.90
CA VAL A 68 -0.36 8.56 -8.16
C VAL A 68 -1.47 7.66 -7.64
N THR A 69 -1.80 6.55 -8.32
CA THR A 69 -2.81 5.58 -7.84
C THR A 69 -2.26 4.19 -7.61
N SER A 70 -2.78 3.53 -6.56
CA SER A 70 -2.50 2.12 -6.33
C SER A 70 -3.08 1.24 -7.45
N SER A 71 -2.36 0.20 -7.85
CA SER A 71 -2.87 -0.79 -8.84
C SER A 71 -2.98 -2.15 -8.17
N VAL A 72 -4.06 -2.87 -8.44
CA VAL A 72 -4.21 -4.26 -7.99
C VAL A 72 -3.86 -5.17 -9.15
N MET A 73 -3.02 -6.18 -8.90
CA MET A 73 -2.58 -7.15 -9.89
C MET A 73 -2.63 -8.54 -9.28
N GLN A 74 -3.29 -9.47 -9.97
CA GLN A 74 -3.35 -10.87 -9.56
C GLN A 74 -2.61 -11.76 -10.57
N PHE A 75 -1.74 -12.64 -10.10
CA PHE A 75 -1.03 -13.59 -10.93
C PHE A 75 -0.81 -14.94 -10.21
N PRO A 76 -0.81 -16.06 -10.96
CA PRO A 76 -0.47 -17.37 -10.38
C PRO A 76 1.05 -17.49 -10.19
N TYR A 77 1.49 -18.32 -9.22
CA TYR A 77 2.90 -18.64 -9.05
C TYR A 77 3.13 -20.11 -8.63
N ARG A 78 4.23 -20.69 -9.17
CA ARG A 78 4.65 -22.11 -9.21
C ARG A 78 3.71 -23.08 -9.98
N ASN A 79 4.25 -23.55 -11.12
CA ASN A 79 3.84 -24.55 -12.14
C ASN A 79 2.46 -24.46 -12.81
N GLU A 80 2.29 -25.16 -13.95
CA GLU A 80 1.11 -25.14 -14.83
C GLU A 80 -0.19 -25.47 -14.07
N GLY A 81 -0.89 -24.42 -13.62
CA GLY A 81 -2.11 -24.49 -12.80
C GLY A 81 -2.09 -23.60 -11.55
N GLY A 82 -0.90 -23.16 -11.11
CA GLY A 82 -0.68 -22.22 -10.00
C GLY A 82 -1.03 -22.80 -8.62
N ASP A 83 -0.03 -23.30 -7.90
CA ASP A 83 -0.18 -23.69 -6.49
C ASP A 83 -0.59 -22.50 -5.61
N TYR A 84 -0.21 -21.28 -6.03
CA TYR A 84 -0.52 -20.04 -5.34
C TYR A 84 -1.18 -19.00 -6.26
N ILE A 85 -2.08 -18.21 -5.69
CA ILE A 85 -2.66 -17.01 -6.28
C ILE A 85 -2.13 -15.81 -5.51
N VAL A 86 -1.32 -15.00 -6.19
CA VAL A 86 -0.66 -13.84 -5.60
C VAL A 86 -1.44 -12.58 -5.97
N ASN A 87 -1.90 -11.85 -4.95
CA ASN A 87 -2.56 -10.56 -5.05
C ASN A 87 -1.56 -9.47 -4.63
N LEU A 88 -1.05 -8.73 -5.61
CA LEU A 88 -0.15 -7.61 -5.41
C LEU A 88 -0.92 -6.30 -5.48
N LEU A 89 -0.88 -5.53 -4.40
CA LEU A 89 -1.34 -4.15 -4.37
C LEU A 89 -0.12 -3.23 -4.46
N ASP A 90 0.07 -2.61 -5.62
CA ASP A 90 1.13 -1.65 -5.83
C ASP A 90 0.73 -0.32 -5.19
N THR A 91 1.47 0.17 -4.20
CA THR A 91 1.17 1.45 -3.53
C THR A 91 1.86 2.61 -4.23
N PRO A 92 1.27 3.82 -4.33
CA PRO A 92 1.99 5.02 -4.75
C PRO A 92 3.31 5.18 -3.96
N GLY A 93 4.40 5.50 -4.67
CA GLY A 93 5.72 5.65 -4.04
C GLY A 93 5.99 7.04 -3.49
N HIS A 94 5.30 8.06 -4.00
CA HIS A 94 5.56 9.46 -3.67
C HIS A 94 4.90 9.86 -2.34
N GLU A 95 5.63 10.62 -1.51
CA GLU A 95 5.20 11.00 -0.15
C GLU A 95 3.85 11.73 -0.14
N ASP A 96 3.58 12.48 -1.21
CA ASP A 96 2.34 13.24 -1.37
C ASP A 96 1.07 12.39 -1.62
N PHE A 97 1.19 11.09 -1.90
CA PHE A 97 0.04 10.19 -2.17
C PHE A 97 -0.12 9.11 -1.10
N SER A 98 0.12 9.53 0.14
CA SER A 98 0.22 8.66 1.30
C SER A 98 -1.12 8.11 1.80
N GLU A 99 -2.24 8.83 1.66
CA GLU A 99 -3.53 8.32 2.20
C GLU A 99 -4.06 7.09 1.44
N ASP A 100 -3.99 7.06 0.10
CA ASP A 100 -4.35 5.88 -0.69
C ASP A 100 -3.41 4.70 -0.41
N THR A 101 -2.13 5.00 -0.23
CA THR A 101 -1.11 4.03 0.16
C THR A 101 -1.44 3.40 1.50
N TYR A 102 -1.73 4.20 2.53
CA TYR A 102 -2.04 3.68 3.86
C TYR A 102 -3.31 2.84 3.88
N ARG A 103 -4.35 3.24 3.13
CA ARG A 103 -5.58 2.45 3.00
C ARG A 103 -5.33 1.13 2.28
N THR A 104 -4.49 1.13 1.26
CA THR A 104 -4.09 -0.08 0.55
C THR A 104 -3.39 -1.07 1.50
N LEU A 105 -2.58 -0.58 2.44
CA LEU A 105 -1.97 -1.43 3.48
C LEU A 105 -2.97 -2.05 4.45
N THR A 106 -4.20 -1.52 4.56
CA THR A 106 -5.25 -2.17 5.37
C THR A 106 -5.83 -3.41 4.71
N ALA A 107 -5.71 -3.53 3.38
CA ALA A 107 -6.29 -4.62 2.59
C ALA A 107 -5.37 -5.83 2.41
N VAL A 108 -4.11 -5.73 2.83
CA VAL A 108 -3.09 -6.78 2.65
C VAL A 108 -2.86 -7.59 3.92
N ASP A 109 -2.30 -8.78 3.78
CA ASP A 109 -1.96 -9.68 4.88
C ASP A 109 -0.45 -9.67 5.19
N SER A 110 0.39 -9.24 4.24
CA SER A 110 1.82 -8.98 4.43
C SER A 110 2.30 -7.81 3.57
N ALA A 111 3.54 -7.37 3.76
CA ALA A 111 4.18 -6.37 2.92
C ALA A 111 5.61 -6.78 2.51
N VAL A 112 6.06 -6.28 1.37
CA VAL A 112 7.45 -6.37 0.92
C VAL A 112 8.05 -4.96 0.99
N MET A 113 9.03 -4.77 1.86
CA MET A 113 9.78 -3.53 1.99
C MET A 113 10.98 -3.53 1.05
N VAL A 114 11.05 -2.55 0.15
CA VAL A 114 12.19 -2.38 -0.76
C VAL A 114 13.06 -1.23 -0.28
N ILE A 115 14.33 -1.54 -0.05
CA ILE A 115 15.35 -0.58 0.38
C ILE A 115 16.40 -0.46 -0.71
N ASP A 116 16.82 0.77 -1.01
CA ASP A 116 17.97 1.04 -1.87
C ASP A 116 19.26 0.77 -1.08
N SER A 117 20.13 -0.11 -1.57
CA SER A 117 21.44 -0.36 -0.94
C SER A 117 22.34 0.88 -0.87
N VAL A 118 22.12 1.90 -1.71
CA VAL A 118 22.89 3.14 -1.71
C VAL A 118 22.43 4.09 -0.60
N ASN A 119 21.12 4.29 -0.46
CA ASN A 119 20.56 5.27 0.47
C ASN A 119 20.25 4.66 1.85
N GLY A 120 19.89 3.39 1.91
CA GLY A 120 19.42 2.74 3.14
C GLY A 120 17.99 3.14 3.51
N VAL A 121 17.72 3.31 4.79
CA VAL A 121 16.39 3.64 5.32
C VAL A 121 16.08 5.13 5.14
N GLU A 122 15.03 5.42 4.38
CA GLU A 122 14.57 6.78 4.08
C GLU A 122 13.23 7.13 4.75
N ALA A 123 12.87 8.43 4.77
CA ALA A 123 11.73 8.95 5.54
C ALA A 123 10.39 8.25 5.23
N GLN A 124 10.08 8.07 3.94
CA GLN A 124 8.88 7.36 3.51
C GLN A 124 8.87 5.88 3.96
N THR A 125 10.01 5.20 3.99
CA THR A 125 10.13 3.82 4.48
C THR A 125 9.71 3.74 5.94
N ILE A 126 10.16 4.69 6.77
CA ILE A 126 9.79 4.80 8.19
C ILE A 126 8.28 5.03 8.34
N LYS A 127 7.70 5.96 7.57
CA LYS A 127 6.26 6.26 7.61
C LYS A 127 5.41 5.03 7.26
N LEU A 128 5.74 4.36 6.15
CA LEU A 128 5.00 3.17 5.68
C LEU A 128 5.12 2.01 6.65
N LEU A 129 6.30 1.79 7.22
CA LEU A 129 6.50 0.76 8.23
C LEU A 129 5.65 1.00 9.48
N ASN A 130 5.60 2.24 9.96
CA ASN A 130 4.78 2.59 11.13
C ASN A 130 3.31 2.25 10.90
N VAL A 131 2.79 2.44 9.68
CA VAL A 131 1.43 2.03 9.32
C VAL A 131 1.27 0.51 9.33
N CYS A 132 2.23 -0.25 8.79
CA CYS A 132 2.23 -1.71 8.91
C CYS A 132 2.28 -2.18 10.38
N ARG A 133 3.04 -1.49 11.23
CA ARG A 133 3.18 -1.83 12.66
C ARG A 133 1.86 -1.70 13.43
N LEU A 134 1.01 -0.74 13.08
CA LEU A 134 -0.32 -0.58 13.70
C LEU A 134 -1.19 -1.84 13.57
N ARG A 135 -0.91 -2.69 12.58
CA ARG A 135 -1.66 -3.93 12.31
C ARG A 135 -0.83 -5.19 12.50
N SER A 136 0.39 -5.07 13.03
CA SER A 136 1.37 -6.16 13.11
C SER A 136 1.56 -6.88 11.77
N THR A 137 1.48 -6.14 10.66
CA THR A 137 1.60 -6.72 9.30
C THR A 137 3.02 -7.32 9.13
N PRO A 138 3.16 -8.60 8.79
CA PRO A 138 4.45 -9.24 8.50
C PRO A 138 5.16 -8.59 7.31
N ILE A 139 6.49 -8.48 7.39
CA ILE A 139 7.29 -7.73 6.41
C ILE A 139 8.46 -8.56 5.91
N LEU A 140 8.57 -8.72 4.61
CA LEU A 140 9.77 -9.21 3.95
C LEU A 140 10.59 -8.02 3.48
N THR A 141 11.91 -8.09 3.60
CA THR A 141 12.79 -6.99 3.18
C THR A 141 13.59 -7.39 1.95
N PHE A 142 13.63 -6.54 0.94
CA PHE A 142 14.45 -6.69 -0.25
C PHE A 142 15.40 -5.50 -0.40
N ILE A 143 16.69 -5.75 -0.20
CA ILE A 143 17.78 -4.80 -0.46
C ILE A 143 18.10 -4.83 -1.95
N ASN A 144 17.78 -3.75 -2.63
CA ASN A 144 17.87 -3.61 -4.07
C ASN A 144 19.12 -2.83 -4.51
N LYS A 145 19.39 -2.85 -5.82
CA LYS A 145 20.46 -2.11 -6.50
C LYS A 145 21.89 -2.54 -6.16
N LEU A 146 22.11 -3.82 -5.84
CA LEU A 146 23.47 -4.35 -5.62
C LEU A 146 24.39 -4.30 -6.84
N ASP A 147 23.83 -4.02 -8.02
CA ASP A 147 24.57 -3.66 -9.23
C ASP A 147 25.27 -2.29 -9.14
N ARG A 148 25.06 -1.54 -8.04
CA ARG A 148 25.68 -0.25 -7.76
C ARG A 148 26.54 -0.31 -6.51
N GLU A 149 27.52 0.59 -6.44
CA GLU A 149 28.27 0.84 -5.20
C GLU A 149 27.32 1.47 -4.18
N GLY A 150 27.25 0.89 -2.99
CA GLY A 150 26.32 1.29 -1.94
C GLY A 150 26.94 1.12 -0.56
N ARG A 151 26.08 1.03 0.45
CA ARG A 151 26.47 0.85 1.85
C ARG A 151 26.80 -0.61 2.12
N ALA A 152 27.59 -0.85 3.17
CA ALA A 152 27.92 -2.21 3.58
C ALA A 152 26.65 -2.95 4.05
N PRO A 153 26.49 -4.25 3.72
CA PRO A 153 25.30 -5.01 4.11
C PRO A 153 25.04 -5.01 5.62
N ILE A 154 26.09 -5.11 6.44
CA ILE A 154 25.97 -5.09 7.91
C ILE A 154 25.43 -3.74 8.40
N GLU A 155 25.91 -2.63 7.83
CA GLU A 155 25.41 -1.29 8.18
C GLU A 155 23.94 -1.11 7.78
N LEU A 156 23.51 -1.69 6.66
CA LEU A 156 22.11 -1.67 6.24
C LEU A 156 21.22 -2.45 7.21
N LEU A 157 21.67 -3.61 7.70
CA LEU A 157 20.93 -4.37 8.70
C LEU A 157 20.83 -3.61 10.02
N ASP A 158 21.94 -3.05 10.52
CA ASP A 158 21.96 -2.25 11.75
C ASP A 158 21.05 -1.02 11.65
N GLU A 159 21.04 -0.33 10.50
CA GLU A 159 20.14 0.79 10.26
C GLU A 159 18.66 0.36 10.24
N ILE A 160 18.34 -0.77 9.62
CA ILE A 160 16.98 -1.33 9.68
C ILE A 160 16.61 -1.63 11.14
N GLU A 161 17.44 -2.33 11.90
CA GLU A 161 17.10 -2.68 13.28
C GLU A 161 16.96 -1.43 14.16
N SER A 162 17.88 -0.48 14.05
CA SER A 162 17.93 0.72 14.89
C SER A 162 16.88 1.77 14.52
N VAL A 163 16.63 2.01 13.24
CA VAL A 163 15.67 3.04 12.78
C VAL A 163 14.26 2.47 12.69
N LEU A 164 14.15 1.26 12.11
CA LEU A 164 12.87 0.62 11.83
C LEU A 164 12.39 -0.26 12.99
N GLN A 165 13.19 -0.48 14.03
CA GLN A 165 12.79 -1.17 15.26
C GLN A 165 12.17 -2.54 14.96
N ILE A 166 12.78 -3.28 14.03
CA ILE A 166 12.39 -4.62 13.58
C ILE A 166 13.65 -5.47 13.41
N GLN A 167 13.63 -6.70 13.92
CA GLN A 167 14.79 -7.60 13.85
C GLN A 167 15.04 -8.05 12.41
N CYS A 168 16.29 -8.03 11.95
CA CYS A 168 16.67 -8.54 10.65
C CYS A 168 17.07 -10.01 10.73
N ALA A 169 16.50 -10.83 9.86
CA ALA A 169 16.93 -12.21 9.64
C ALA A 169 17.46 -12.41 8.22
N PRO A 170 18.77 -12.34 7.98
CA PRO A 170 19.34 -12.50 6.63
C PRO A 170 19.06 -13.89 6.06
N MET A 171 18.35 -13.94 4.93
CA MET A 171 18.04 -15.17 4.21
C MET A 171 19.00 -15.40 3.06
N THR A 172 19.37 -14.30 2.39
CA THR A 172 20.49 -14.27 1.45
C THR A 172 21.54 -13.26 1.90
N TRP A 173 22.78 -13.37 1.39
CA TRP A 173 23.88 -12.46 1.64
C TRP A 173 24.58 -12.11 0.33
N PRO A 174 24.90 -10.83 0.06
CA PRO A 174 25.52 -10.44 -1.20
C PRO A 174 27.01 -10.80 -1.22
N ILE A 175 27.52 -11.12 -2.41
CA ILE A 175 28.93 -11.37 -2.68
C ILE A 175 29.46 -10.23 -3.53
N GLY A 176 30.18 -9.31 -2.90
CA GLY A 176 30.59 -8.03 -3.50
C GLY A 176 29.41 -7.08 -3.75
N MET A 177 29.72 -5.95 -4.37
CA MET A 177 28.73 -4.93 -4.78
C MET A 177 29.21 -4.16 -6.02
N GLY A 178 28.29 -3.46 -6.70
CA GLY A 178 28.63 -2.66 -7.86
C GLY A 178 29.30 -3.49 -8.96
N LYS A 179 30.50 -3.06 -9.38
CA LYS A 179 31.27 -3.79 -10.40
C LYS A 179 31.82 -5.14 -9.90
N SER A 180 31.95 -5.28 -8.59
CA SER A 180 32.46 -6.48 -7.94
C SER A 180 31.37 -7.50 -7.59
N PHE A 181 30.10 -7.18 -7.85
CA PHE A 181 28.97 -8.04 -7.52
C PHE A 181 29.04 -9.36 -8.29
N LYS A 182 29.08 -10.48 -7.56
CA LYS A 182 29.18 -11.85 -8.09
C LYS A 182 27.97 -12.73 -7.81
N GLY A 183 27.05 -12.27 -6.97
CA GLY A 183 25.84 -13.02 -6.66
C GLY A 183 25.44 -12.96 -5.21
N VAL A 184 24.68 -13.95 -4.75
CA VAL A 184 24.22 -14.06 -3.36
C VAL A 184 24.39 -15.48 -2.82
N TYR A 185 24.74 -15.59 -1.55
CA TYR A 185 24.70 -16.84 -0.79
C TYR A 185 23.37 -16.96 -0.04
N HIS A 186 22.73 -18.12 -0.07
CA HIS A 186 21.50 -18.43 0.64
C HIS A 186 21.82 -19.18 1.93
N LEU A 187 21.58 -18.56 3.09
CA LEU A 187 22.03 -19.07 4.39
C LEU A 187 21.34 -20.39 4.79
N VAL A 188 20.06 -20.53 4.46
CA VAL A 188 19.26 -21.74 4.79
C VAL A 188 19.56 -22.91 3.86
N ASN A 189 19.65 -22.66 2.55
CA ASN A 189 19.84 -23.72 1.55
C ASN A 189 21.31 -24.09 1.35
N ASP A 190 22.23 -23.31 1.92
CA ASP A 190 23.67 -23.43 1.73
C ASP A 190 24.06 -23.44 0.24
N THR A 191 23.53 -22.47 -0.51
CA THR A 191 23.75 -22.34 -1.95
C THR A 191 24.21 -20.94 -2.34
N VAL A 192 25.15 -20.85 -3.27
CA VAL A 192 25.55 -19.61 -3.93
C VAL A 192 24.86 -19.53 -5.28
N GLN A 193 24.07 -18.47 -5.48
CA GLN A 193 23.54 -18.08 -6.77
C GLN A 193 24.51 -17.09 -7.41
N LEU A 194 25.07 -17.43 -8.57
CA LEU A 194 26.02 -16.57 -9.28
C LEU A 194 25.31 -15.58 -10.20
N PHE A 195 25.80 -14.35 -10.22
CA PHE A 195 25.32 -13.28 -11.08
C PHE A 195 26.12 -13.23 -12.39
N ASP A 196 25.43 -13.25 -13.53
CA ASP A 196 26.00 -12.98 -14.84
C ASP A 196 25.67 -11.54 -15.29
N PRO A 197 26.65 -10.62 -15.30
CA PRO A 197 26.44 -9.24 -15.73
C PRO A 197 26.17 -9.10 -17.24
N ASN A 198 26.48 -10.13 -18.05
CA ASN A 198 26.26 -10.14 -19.49
C ASN A 198 24.99 -10.87 -19.91
N ALA A 199 24.28 -11.48 -18.96
CA ALA A 199 23.03 -12.16 -19.25
C ALA A 199 21.96 -11.17 -19.70
N ASP A 200 21.08 -11.66 -20.57
CA ASP A 200 19.89 -10.91 -20.94
C ASP A 200 19.01 -10.73 -19.69
N SER A 201 18.88 -9.49 -19.23
CA SER A 201 18.06 -9.12 -18.07
C SER A 201 16.59 -9.56 -18.18
N GLU A 202 16.13 -9.93 -19.39
CA GLU A 202 14.80 -10.51 -19.64
C GLU A 202 14.73 -12.02 -19.41
N LYS A 203 15.87 -12.74 -19.44
CA LYS A 203 15.93 -14.20 -19.21
C LYS A 203 16.39 -14.57 -17.80
N GLY A 204 16.77 -13.57 -16.99
CA GLY A 204 17.33 -13.76 -15.66
C GLY A 204 18.86 -13.83 -15.69
N ALA A 205 19.51 -13.19 -14.72
CA ALA A 205 20.97 -13.08 -14.65
C ALA A 205 21.62 -14.15 -13.76
N THR A 206 20.99 -15.33 -13.62
CA THR A 206 21.55 -16.43 -12.80
C THR A 206 22.48 -17.27 -13.67
N ALA A 207 23.78 -17.20 -13.40
CA ALA A 207 24.82 -17.91 -14.16
C ALA A 207 24.92 -19.40 -13.78
N GLY A 208 24.56 -19.72 -12.53
CA GLY A 208 24.68 -21.05 -11.97
C GLY A 208 24.42 -21.08 -10.47
N LEU A 209 24.29 -22.30 -9.94
CA LEU A 209 24.15 -22.58 -8.51
C LEU A 209 25.33 -23.42 -8.05
N ILE A 210 25.98 -23.01 -6.96
CA ILE A 210 27.03 -23.80 -6.30
C ILE A 210 26.53 -24.18 -4.92
N GLN A 211 26.56 -25.47 -4.59
CA GLN A 211 26.17 -25.99 -3.28
C GLN A 211 27.38 -25.97 -2.34
N GLY A 212 27.19 -25.45 -1.13
CA GLY A 212 28.18 -25.47 -0.05
C GLY A 212 29.09 -24.25 -0.02
N LEU A 213 29.18 -23.59 1.14
CA LEU A 213 30.10 -22.47 1.39
C LEU A 213 31.59 -22.88 1.31
N ASP A 214 31.90 -24.14 1.62
CA ASP A 214 33.26 -24.70 1.59
C ASP A 214 33.59 -25.38 0.25
N ASN A 215 32.74 -25.19 -0.77
CA ASN A 215 32.95 -25.81 -2.07
C ASN A 215 34.18 -25.19 -2.78
N PRO A 216 35.21 -25.97 -3.16
CA PRO A 216 36.41 -25.45 -3.82
C PRO A 216 36.14 -24.73 -5.15
N GLU A 217 35.00 -25.00 -5.80
CA GLU A 217 34.60 -24.27 -7.00
C GLU A 217 34.30 -22.79 -6.71
N LEU A 218 33.87 -22.45 -5.48
CA LEU A 218 33.69 -21.06 -5.07
C LEU A 218 35.01 -20.30 -5.10
N ASP A 219 36.11 -20.88 -4.61
CA ASP A 219 37.43 -20.24 -4.63
C ASP A 219 37.90 -20.00 -6.08
N ARG A 220 37.53 -20.90 -7.00
CA ARG A 220 37.85 -20.73 -8.43
C ARG A 220 37.05 -19.63 -9.10
N VAL A 221 35.77 -19.51 -8.77
CA VAL A 221 34.85 -18.55 -9.41
C VAL A 221 34.92 -17.16 -8.79
N LEU A 222 34.99 -17.08 -7.46
CA LEU A 222 34.94 -15.84 -6.69
C LEU A 222 36.33 -15.29 -6.34
N GLY A 223 37.37 -16.13 -6.36
CA GLY A 223 38.73 -15.73 -5.98
C GLY A 223 38.79 -15.27 -4.52
N SER A 224 39.39 -14.10 -4.27
CA SER A 224 39.51 -13.55 -2.91
C SER A 224 38.18 -13.28 -2.23
N GLN A 225 37.10 -13.05 -2.98
CA GLN A 225 35.76 -12.80 -2.42
C GLN A 225 35.15 -14.04 -1.75
N ALA A 226 35.65 -15.26 -2.03
CA ALA A 226 35.19 -16.46 -1.34
C ALA A 226 35.54 -16.41 0.16
N GLU A 227 36.73 -15.92 0.50
CA GLU A 227 37.17 -15.79 1.88
C GLU A 227 36.43 -14.66 2.60
N GLU A 228 36.24 -13.51 1.93
CA GLU A 228 35.42 -12.41 2.44
C GLU A 228 34.00 -12.89 2.77
N LEU A 229 33.38 -13.66 1.88
CA LEU A 229 32.07 -14.26 2.11
C LEU A 229 32.08 -15.17 3.35
N ARG A 230 33.08 -16.04 3.51
CA ARG A 230 33.15 -16.95 4.68
C ARG A 230 33.22 -16.17 5.99
N ILE A 231 34.04 -15.13 6.04
CA ILE A 231 34.18 -14.24 7.19
C ILE A 231 32.86 -13.53 7.49
N ASP A 232 32.23 -12.94 6.46
CA ASP A 232 30.95 -12.27 6.60
C ASP A 232 29.87 -13.22 7.15
N ILE A 233 29.78 -14.45 6.62
CA ILE A 233 28.80 -15.43 7.06
C ILE A 233 29.07 -15.91 8.49
N GLU A 234 30.33 -16.05 8.90
CA GLU A 234 30.67 -16.34 10.29
C GLU A 234 30.18 -15.22 11.22
N LEU A 235 30.43 -13.96 10.86
CA LEU A 235 29.97 -12.80 11.61
C LEU A 235 28.43 -12.73 11.67
N VAL A 236 27.76 -12.90 10.53
CA VAL A 236 26.29 -12.86 10.43
C VAL A 236 25.67 -13.98 11.27
N ARG A 237 26.22 -15.18 11.24
CA ARG A 237 25.75 -16.30 12.09
C ARG A 237 25.99 -16.04 13.58
N GLY A 238 27.04 -15.30 13.93
CA GLY A 238 27.37 -14.97 15.31
C GLY A 238 26.61 -13.77 15.89
N ALA A 239 26.20 -12.81 15.06
CA ALA A 239 25.67 -11.52 15.50
C ALA A 239 24.24 -11.20 15.03
N SER A 240 23.74 -11.84 13.96
CA SER A 240 22.41 -11.58 13.41
C SER A 240 21.36 -12.59 13.91
N HIS A 241 20.09 -12.34 13.64
CA HIS A 241 19.01 -13.22 14.03
C HIS A 241 18.77 -14.32 12.99
N THR A 242 18.51 -15.53 13.46
CA THR A 242 17.96 -16.60 12.60
C THR A 242 16.48 -16.35 12.34
N PHE A 243 15.99 -16.74 11.17
CA PHE A 243 14.58 -16.60 10.83
C PHE A 243 13.68 -17.43 11.76
N ASP A 244 12.73 -16.76 12.39
CA ASP A 244 11.67 -17.31 13.22
C ASP A 244 10.32 -16.94 12.59
N LYS A 245 9.56 -17.96 12.18
CA LYS A 245 8.27 -17.78 11.52
C LYS A 245 7.22 -17.12 12.43
N GLU A 246 7.23 -17.40 13.73
CA GLU A 246 6.29 -16.79 14.68
C GLU A 246 6.62 -15.31 14.88
N ALA A 247 7.91 -14.97 15.02
CA ALA A 247 8.35 -13.58 15.13
C ALA A 247 8.06 -12.77 13.85
N PHE A 248 8.23 -13.38 12.68
CA PHE A 248 7.86 -12.80 11.39
C PHE A 248 6.35 -12.55 11.28
N LEU A 249 5.52 -13.55 11.59
CA LEU A 249 4.07 -13.42 11.55
C LEU A 249 3.52 -12.43 12.59
N ALA A 250 4.26 -12.19 13.67
CA ALA A 250 3.95 -11.15 14.66
C ALA A 250 4.45 -9.75 14.26
N GLY A 251 5.09 -9.59 13.09
CA GLY A 251 5.65 -8.32 12.63
C GLY A 251 6.85 -7.81 13.45
N LYS A 252 7.54 -8.69 14.17
CA LYS A 252 8.69 -8.35 15.03
C LYS A 252 10.04 -8.60 14.36
N GLN A 253 10.06 -9.45 13.35
CA GLN A 253 11.24 -9.81 12.57
C GLN A 253 10.91 -9.75 11.08
N CYS A 254 11.88 -9.36 10.25
CA CYS A 254 11.77 -9.40 8.80
C CYS A 254 12.89 -10.26 8.18
N PRO A 255 12.55 -11.25 7.32
CA PRO A 255 13.54 -11.92 6.52
C PRO A 255 14.11 -10.96 5.47
N VAL A 256 15.45 -10.92 5.34
CA VAL A 256 16.14 -9.99 4.45
C VAL A 256 16.73 -10.73 3.25
N TYR A 257 16.37 -10.25 2.06
CA TYR A 257 16.83 -10.72 0.78
C TYR A 257 17.61 -9.63 0.06
N PHE A 258 18.67 -10.03 -0.61
CA PHE A 258 19.59 -9.17 -1.36
C PHE A 258 19.46 -9.44 -2.85
N GLY A 259 19.46 -8.40 -3.68
CA GLY A 259 19.43 -8.58 -5.13
C GLY A 259 19.51 -7.31 -5.97
N SER A 260 19.23 -7.50 -7.27
CA SER A 260 19.16 -6.43 -8.26
C SER A 260 17.92 -6.66 -9.12
N ALA A 261 16.85 -5.91 -8.84
CA ALA A 261 15.59 -6.03 -9.57
C ALA A 261 15.76 -5.67 -11.06
N VAL A 262 16.63 -4.71 -11.39
CA VAL A 262 16.87 -4.31 -12.79
C VAL A 262 17.45 -5.45 -13.62
N ASN A 263 18.34 -6.25 -13.03
CA ASN A 263 18.96 -7.40 -13.68
C ASN A 263 18.19 -8.71 -13.45
N ASN A 264 17.00 -8.65 -12.86
CA ASN A 264 16.19 -9.82 -12.55
C ASN A 264 16.94 -10.86 -11.68
N PHE A 265 17.70 -10.38 -10.69
CA PHE A 265 18.54 -11.22 -9.82
C PHE A 265 18.08 -11.11 -8.35
N GLY A 266 17.93 -12.25 -7.67
CA GLY A 266 17.41 -12.34 -6.29
C GLY A 266 15.89 -12.20 -6.16
N VAL A 267 15.19 -11.74 -7.21
CA VAL A 267 13.72 -11.56 -7.21
C VAL A 267 12.98 -12.88 -7.08
N GLN A 268 13.47 -13.95 -7.71
CA GLN A 268 12.85 -15.27 -7.60
C GLN A 268 12.88 -15.79 -6.16
N SER A 269 14.04 -15.71 -5.50
CA SER A 269 14.20 -16.10 -4.09
C SER A 269 13.26 -15.33 -3.16
N LEU A 270 13.03 -14.04 -3.43
CA LEU A 270 12.05 -13.23 -2.71
C LEU A 270 10.60 -13.72 -2.97
N LEU A 271 10.25 -14.02 -4.22
CA LEU A 271 8.90 -14.46 -4.58
C LEU A 271 8.60 -15.87 -4.02
N ASP A 272 9.60 -16.75 -4.04
CA ASP A 272 9.56 -18.06 -3.38
C ASP A 272 9.30 -17.90 -1.88
N ALA A 273 10.06 -17.03 -1.21
CA ALA A 273 9.86 -16.72 0.19
C ALA A 273 8.48 -16.11 0.49
N LEU A 274 8.01 -15.22 -0.38
CA LEU A 274 6.70 -14.60 -0.26
C LEU A 274 5.61 -15.68 -0.19
N VAL A 275 5.61 -16.66 -1.09
CA VAL A 275 4.57 -17.70 -1.11
C VAL A 275 4.71 -18.71 0.03
N ASP A 276 5.95 -19.06 0.39
CA ASP A 276 6.24 -20.09 1.39
C ASP A 276 6.11 -19.58 2.84
N GLN A 277 6.44 -18.31 3.09
CA GLN A 277 6.52 -17.74 4.44
C GLN A 277 5.34 -16.84 4.79
N SER A 278 4.82 -16.05 3.84
CA SER A 278 3.74 -15.09 4.13
C SER A 278 2.45 -15.79 4.57
N PRO A 279 1.64 -15.12 5.39
CA PRO A 279 0.37 -15.66 5.83
C PRO A 279 -0.59 -15.87 4.66
N GLU A 280 -1.47 -16.85 4.83
CA GLU A 280 -2.75 -16.91 4.12
C GLU A 280 -3.66 -15.74 4.56
N PRO A 281 -4.83 -15.52 3.93
CA PRO A 281 -5.74 -14.45 4.33
C PRO A 281 -5.98 -14.45 5.85
N LEU A 282 -5.78 -13.30 6.50
CA LEU A 282 -5.90 -13.19 7.95
C LEU A 282 -7.32 -12.82 8.39
N ALA A 283 -7.64 -13.14 9.64
CA ALA A 283 -8.89 -12.72 10.26
C ALA A 283 -8.97 -11.19 10.38
N ARG A 284 -10.19 -10.65 10.31
CA ARG A 284 -10.43 -9.21 10.26
C ARG A 284 -11.35 -8.77 11.40
N PRO A 285 -10.94 -7.80 12.22
CA PRO A 285 -11.76 -7.32 13.32
C PRO A 285 -12.94 -6.47 12.82
N THR A 286 -14.09 -6.63 13.47
CA THR A 286 -15.28 -5.79 13.29
C THR A 286 -15.70 -5.21 14.64
N GLU A 287 -16.63 -4.26 14.66
CA GLU A 287 -17.17 -3.70 15.91
C GLU A 287 -17.75 -4.76 16.86
N THR A 288 -18.28 -5.87 16.32
CA THR A 288 -19.01 -6.88 17.09
C THR A 288 -18.21 -8.15 17.35
N ARG A 289 -17.44 -8.62 16.36
CA ARG A 289 -16.65 -9.87 16.43
C ARG A 289 -15.47 -9.87 15.46
N GLU A 290 -14.64 -10.89 15.55
CA GLU A 290 -13.65 -11.17 14.50
C GLU A 290 -14.28 -12.04 13.41
N VAL A 291 -13.97 -11.73 12.15
CA VAL A 291 -14.38 -12.50 10.96
C VAL A 291 -13.23 -13.36 10.50
N LYS A 292 -13.45 -14.67 10.45
CA LYS A 292 -12.44 -15.64 10.01
C LYS A 292 -12.56 -15.89 8.50
N PRO A 293 -11.43 -16.03 7.79
CA PRO A 293 -11.42 -16.25 6.34
C PRO A 293 -12.17 -17.51 5.90
N MET A 294 -12.10 -18.55 6.73
CA MET A 294 -12.68 -19.87 6.46
C MET A 294 -14.20 -19.94 6.71
N GLU A 295 -14.86 -18.85 7.09
CA GLU A 295 -16.33 -18.80 7.17
C GLU A 295 -16.95 -18.99 5.77
N GLU A 296 -18.07 -19.69 5.69
CA GLU A 296 -18.73 -19.98 4.40
C GLU A 296 -19.37 -18.74 3.77
N LYS A 297 -19.88 -17.83 4.61
CA LYS A 297 -20.59 -16.64 4.18
C LYS A 297 -19.64 -15.57 3.66
N PHE A 298 -20.00 -14.96 2.54
CA PHE A 298 -19.28 -13.84 1.97
C PHE A 298 -19.33 -12.64 2.92
N THR A 299 -18.15 -12.11 3.18
CA THR A 299 -17.96 -10.78 3.75
C THR A 299 -16.83 -10.06 3.02
N GLY A 300 -16.93 -8.75 2.91
CA GLY A 300 -15.85 -7.92 2.41
C GLY A 300 -16.05 -6.45 2.74
N PHE A 301 -14.98 -5.66 2.65
CA PHE A 301 -15.04 -4.21 2.90
C PHE A 301 -14.38 -3.42 1.77
N VAL A 302 -14.87 -2.20 1.57
CA VAL A 302 -14.31 -1.25 0.61
C VAL A 302 -13.12 -0.54 1.21
N PHE A 303 -11.94 -0.74 0.65
CA PHE A 303 -10.71 -0.08 1.11
C PHE A 303 -10.23 1.03 0.16
N LYS A 304 -10.78 1.08 -1.05
CA LYS A 304 -10.42 2.08 -2.05
C LYS A 304 -11.59 2.32 -3.00
N ILE A 305 -11.77 3.56 -3.42
CA ILE A 305 -12.66 3.93 -4.53
C ILE A 305 -11.81 4.67 -5.57
N GLN A 306 -11.96 4.27 -6.83
CA GLN A 306 -11.35 4.96 -7.95
C GLN A 306 -12.43 5.43 -8.90
N ALA A 307 -12.42 6.72 -9.22
CA ALA A 307 -13.36 7.31 -10.15
C ALA A 307 -12.75 7.54 -11.53
N ASN A 308 -13.66 7.76 -12.49
CA ASN A 308 -13.39 8.34 -13.79
C ASN A 308 -12.37 7.56 -14.63
N MET A 309 -12.47 6.23 -14.61
CA MET A 309 -11.66 5.36 -15.47
C MET A 309 -12.11 5.39 -16.95
N ASP A 310 -13.32 5.87 -17.23
CA ASP A 310 -13.81 6.20 -18.57
C ASP A 310 -14.39 7.63 -18.55
N PRO A 311 -13.77 8.59 -19.26
CA PRO A 311 -14.22 9.98 -19.33
C PRO A 311 -15.68 10.13 -19.79
N LYS A 312 -16.21 9.17 -20.55
CA LYS A 312 -17.56 9.24 -21.13
C LYS A 312 -18.66 8.82 -20.16
N HIS A 313 -18.37 7.88 -19.26
CA HIS A 313 -19.39 7.25 -18.40
C HIS A 313 -19.28 7.69 -16.94
N ARG A 314 -18.18 8.36 -16.53
CA ARG A 314 -17.91 8.75 -15.14
C ARG A 314 -18.06 7.56 -14.18
N ASP A 315 -17.61 6.39 -14.64
CA ASP A 315 -17.71 5.15 -13.87
C ASP A 315 -16.74 5.19 -12.69
N ARG A 316 -17.22 4.74 -11.53
CA ARG A 316 -16.40 4.56 -10.33
C ARG A 316 -16.33 3.08 -10.02
N ILE A 317 -15.21 2.64 -9.48
CA ILE A 317 -15.01 1.26 -9.02
C ILE A 317 -14.65 1.31 -7.54
N ALA A 318 -15.43 0.62 -6.71
CA ALA A 318 -15.10 0.35 -5.33
C ALA A 318 -14.31 -0.96 -5.26
N PHE A 319 -13.09 -0.90 -4.75
CA PHE A 319 -12.25 -2.07 -4.52
C PHE A 319 -12.63 -2.69 -3.17
N VAL A 320 -13.13 -3.92 -3.23
CA VAL A 320 -13.58 -4.68 -2.08
C VAL A 320 -12.56 -5.76 -1.77
N ARG A 321 -12.06 -5.77 -0.53
CA ARG A 321 -11.26 -6.86 0.00
C ARG A 321 -12.19 -7.96 0.49
N VAL A 322 -12.13 -9.14 -0.12
CA VAL A 322 -12.89 -10.32 0.33
C VAL A 322 -12.26 -10.85 1.62
N CYS A 323 -13.05 -10.91 2.68
CA CYS A 323 -12.62 -11.27 4.03
C CYS A 323 -12.98 -12.70 4.41
N SER A 324 -14.12 -13.21 3.95
CA SER A 324 -14.55 -14.59 4.17
C SER A 324 -15.45 -15.07 3.03
N GLY A 325 -15.67 -16.38 2.97
CA GLY A 325 -16.60 -17.00 2.04
C GLY A 325 -16.18 -16.91 0.59
N ARG A 326 -17.19 -17.02 -0.28
CA ARG A 326 -17.05 -17.06 -1.73
C ARG A 326 -17.98 -16.03 -2.35
N PHE A 327 -17.40 -15.16 -3.17
CA PHE A 327 -18.16 -14.31 -4.07
C PHE A 327 -18.62 -15.12 -5.27
N GLU A 328 -19.88 -14.96 -5.67
CA GLU A 328 -20.40 -15.47 -6.93
C GLU A 328 -21.10 -14.35 -7.70
N ARG A 329 -20.89 -14.34 -9.02
CA ARG A 329 -21.52 -13.35 -9.89
C ARG A 329 -23.04 -13.37 -9.74
N GLY A 330 -23.61 -12.19 -9.54
CA GLY A 330 -25.05 -11.99 -9.38
C GLY A 330 -25.58 -12.30 -7.97
N MET A 331 -24.72 -12.67 -7.02
CA MET A 331 -25.13 -12.84 -5.64
C MET A 331 -25.68 -11.53 -5.06
N LYS A 332 -26.62 -11.67 -4.12
CA LYS A 332 -27.27 -10.55 -3.43
C LYS A 332 -26.56 -10.31 -2.10
N LEU A 333 -25.95 -9.13 -1.96
CA LEU A 333 -25.22 -8.74 -0.77
C LEU A 333 -25.89 -7.57 -0.07
N LEU A 334 -25.92 -7.60 1.25
CA LEU A 334 -26.31 -6.49 2.08
C LEU A 334 -25.18 -5.46 2.11
N GLN A 335 -25.44 -4.24 1.63
CA GLN A 335 -24.60 -3.09 1.94
C GLN A 335 -24.97 -2.59 3.34
N VAL A 336 -24.11 -2.85 4.32
CA VAL A 336 -24.44 -2.67 5.74
C VAL A 336 -24.75 -1.20 6.07
N SER A 337 -24.02 -0.26 5.48
CA SER A 337 -24.20 1.18 5.74
C SER A 337 -25.55 1.73 5.28
N THR A 338 -26.13 1.18 4.21
CA THR A 338 -27.43 1.62 3.68
C THR A 338 -28.59 0.71 4.10
N GLY A 339 -28.29 -0.48 4.63
CA GLY A 339 -29.27 -1.52 4.93
C GLY A 339 -29.93 -2.12 3.69
N LYS A 340 -29.44 -1.81 2.48
CA LYS A 340 -30.03 -2.28 1.22
C LYS A 340 -29.30 -3.49 0.68
N THR A 341 -30.06 -4.43 0.13
CA THR A 341 -29.50 -5.56 -0.61
C THR A 341 -29.28 -5.19 -2.06
N VAL A 342 -28.05 -5.41 -2.56
CA VAL A 342 -27.63 -5.09 -3.93
C VAL A 342 -27.16 -6.39 -4.61
N ALA A 343 -27.57 -6.59 -5.87
CA ALA A 343 -27.08 -7.69 -6.69
C ALA A 343 -25.80 -7.27 -7.43
N ILE A 344 -24.71 -8.01 -7.26
CA ILE A 344 -23.41 -7.67 -7.85
C ILE A 344 -23.19 -8.49 -9.13
N ASN A 345 -23.67 -7.97 -10.27
CA ASN A 345 -23.63 -8.69 -11.56
C ASN A 345 -22.33 -8.48 -12.36
N ASN A 346 -21.64 -7.36 -12.14
CA ASN A 346 -20.53 -6.89 -12.96
C ASN A 346 -19.29 -6.62 -12.10
N ALA A 347 -18.96 -7.53 -11.19
CA ALA A 347 -17.69 -7.46 -10.46
C ALA A 347 -16.53 -7.73 -11.42
N ILE A 348 -15.43 -7.03 -11.22
CA ILE A 348 -14.21 -7.12 -12.04
C ILE A 348 -13.08 -7.67 -11.17
N THR A 349 -12.31 -8.60 -11.70
CA THR A 349 -11.06 -9.08 -11.11
C THR A 349 -9.90 -8.48 -11.88
N PHE A 350 -8.84 -8.16 -11.18
CA PHE A 350 -7.66 -7.52 -11.77
C PHE A 350 -6.61 -8.56 -12.21
N MET A 351 -7.08 -9.65 -12.82
CA MET A 351 -6.23 -10.64 -13.49
C MET A 351 -5.94 -10.15 -14.91
N ALA A 352 -4.67 -9.86 -15.20
CA ALA A 352 -4.24 -9.31 -16.50
C ALA A 352 -4.82 -7.91 -16.81
N GLN A 353 -4.33 -7.27 -17.87
CA GLN A 353 -4.78 -5.93 -18.30
C GLN A 353 -6.27 -5.86 -18.67
N ASP A 354 -6.90 -6.99 -18.91
CA ASP A 354 -8.30 -7.06 -19.35
C ASP A 354 -9.26 -7.07 -18.16
N ARG A 355 -10.23 -6.16 -18.19
CA ARG A 355 -11.33 -6.10 -17.22
C ARG A 355 -12.29 -7.27 -17.45
N ASN A 356 -11.86 -8.46 -17.05
CA ASN A 356 -12.70 -9.64 -17.13
C ASN A 356 -13.72 -9.61 -16.00
N THR A 357 -14.98 -9.86 -16.35
CA THR A 357 -16.02 -10.05 -15.34
C THR A 357 -15.68 -11.28 -14.52
N THR A 358 -15.70 -11.13 -13.21
CA THR A 358 -15.39 -12.21 -12.27
C THR A 358 -16.61 -13.09 -12.09
N GLU A 359 -16.43 -14.40 -12.28
CA GLU A 359 -17.46 -15.37 -11.96
C GLU A 359 -17.41 -15.76 -10.47
N GLU A 360 -16.22 -15.89 -9.90
CA GLU A 360 -16.00 -16.21 -8.48
C GLU A 360 -14.76 -15.54 -7.89
N ALA A 361 -14.78 -15.25 -6.59
CA ALA A 361 -13.62 -14.78 -5.83
C ALA A 361 -13.69 -15.30 -4.38
N PHE A 362 -12.54 -15.38 -3.70
CA PHE A 362 -12.45 -16.00 -2.37
C PHE A 362 -11.73 -15.06 -1.39
N ALA A 363 -11.78 -15.37 -0.09
CA ALA A 363 -11.05 -14.59 0.92
C ALA A 363 -9.58 -14.44 0.52
N GLY A 364 -9.06 -13.21 0.55
CA GLY A 364 -7.76 -12.88 -0.05
C GLY A 364 -7.87 -12.05 -1.33
N ASP A 365 -8.91 -12.28 -2.13
CA ASP A 365 -9.05 -11.59 -3.41
C ASP A 365 -9.53 -10.15 -3.24
N ILE A 366 -9.31 -9.37 -4.31
CA ILE A 366 -9.81 -8.02 -4.44
C ILE A 366 -10.70 -7.97 -5.67
N ILE A 367 -11.96 -7.59 -5.45
CA ILE A 367 -12.94 -7.42 -6.51
C ILE A 367 -13.26 -5.93 -6.69
N GLY A 368 -13.39 -5.50 -7.94
CA GLY A 368 -13.86 -4.18 -8.30
C GLY A 368 -15.37 -4.20 -8.50
N VAL A 369 -16.12 -3.50 -7.65
CA VAL A 369 -17.57 -3.34 -7.76
C VAL A 369 -17.89 -1.99 -8.39
N PRO A 370 -18.60 -1.94 -9.53
CA PRO A 370 -19.05 -0.69 -10.12
C PRO A 370 -19.88 0.13 -9.11
N ASN A 371 -19.54 1.40 -8.98
CA ASN A 371 -20.11 2.31 -8.00
C ASN A 371 -20.75 3.52 -8.72
N HIS A 372 -22.04 3.72 -8.48
CA HIS A 372 -22.78 4.88 -8.99
C HIS A 372 -22.93 6.00 -7.94
N GLY A 373 -22.16 5.93 -6.85
CA GLY A 373 -22.12 6.92 -5.76
C GLY A 373 -22.83 6.50 -4.49
N THR A 374 -23.31 5.25 -4.41
CA THR A 374 -23.92 4.70 -3.20
C THR A 374 -22.91 4.03 -2.29
N ILE A 375 -21.80 3.55 -2.85
CA ILE A 375 -20.76 2.84 -2.12
C ILE A 375 -19.73 3.86 -1.63
N ARG A 376 -19.40 3.79 -0.35
CA ARG A 376 -18.42 4.63 0.34
C ARG A 376 -17.22 3.82 0.79
N LEU A 377 -16.13 4.52 1.07
CA LEU A 377 -14.98 3.94 1.71
C LEU A 377 -15.36 3.38 3.10
N GLY A 378 -14.87 2.20 3.44
CA GLY A 378 -15.22 1.50 4.69
C GLY A 378 -16.50 0.67 4.63
N ASP A 379 -17.32 0.82 3.59
CA ASP A 379 -18.56 0.04 3.47
C ASP A 379 -18.31 -1.46 3.53
N ALA A 380 -19.12 -2.17 4.32
CA ALA A 380 -19.12 -3.62 4.40
C ALA A 380 -20.23 -4.22 3.53
N PHE A 381 -19.89 -5.30 2.82
CA PHE A 381 -20.81 -6.15 2.08
C PHE A 381 -20.85 -7.53 2.72
N THR A 382 -22.05 -8.03 3.02
CA THR A 382 -22.23 -9.34 3.69
C THR A 382 -23.43 -10.10 3.13
N GLU A 383 -23.53 -11.39 3.47
CA GLU A 383 -24.75 -12.19 3.26
C GLU A 383 -25.79 -12.01 4.39
N GLY A 384 -26.02 -10.76 4.80
CA GLY A 384 -27.12 -10.36 5.70
C GLY A 384 -26.71 -10.03 7.13
N GLU A 385 -25.49 -10.36 7.56
CA GLU A 385 -25.00 -9.96 8.88
C GLU A 385 -24.60 -8.48 8.88
N ALA A 386 -25.06 -7.71 9.86
CA ALA A 386 -24.68 -6.30 10.00
C ALA A 386 -23.29 -6.18 10.64
N LEU A 387 -22.24 -6.35 9.83
CA LEU A 387 -20.84 -6.24 10.24
C LEU A 387 -20.24 -4.91 9.77
N LYS A 388 -19.44 -4.27 10.63
CA LYS A 388 -18.63 -3.10 10.28
C LYS A 388 -17.18 -3.40 10.57
N PHE A 389 -16.37 -3.48 9.52
CA PHE A 389 -14.94 -3.75 9.64
C PHE A 389 -14.23 -2.56 10.25
N THR A 390 -13.28 -2.86 11.13
CA THR A 390 -12.52 -1.86 11.87
C THR A 390 -11.09 -1.72 11.34
N GLY A 391 -10.44 -0.60 11.67
CA GLY A 391 -9.03 -0.35 11.37
C GLY A 391 -8.77 0.18 9.95
N ILE A 392 -9.74 0.87 9.35
CA ILE A 392 -9.53 1.71 8.16
C ILE A 392 -9.36 3.16 8.63
N PRO A 393 -8.11 3.62 8.86
CA PRO A 393 -7.87 4.96 9.37
C PRO A 393 -8.01 6.02 8.27
N SER A 394 -8.56 7.16 8.65
CA SER A 394 -8.28 8.45 8.03
C SER A 394 -7.23 9.16 8.89
N PHE A 395 -6.21 9.73 8.25
CA PHE A 395 -5.06 10.32 8.94
C PHE A 395 -5.17 11.84 8.99
N ALA A 396 -4.73 12.47 10.08
CA ALA A 396 -4.68 13.92 10.16
C ALA A 396 -3.82 14.50 9.01
N PRO A 397 -4.36 15.44 8.21
CA PRO A 397 -3.60 16.08 7.15
C PRO A 397 -2.42 16.90 7.67
N GLU A 398 -1.36 16.99 6.86
CA GLU A 398 -0.17 17.81 7.15
C GLU A 398 -0.28 19.21 6.52
N PHE A 399 -1.01 19.33 5.40
CA PHE A 399 -1.17 20.58 4.66
C PHE A 399 -2.64 20.97 4.56
N PHE A 400 -2.91 22.27 4.70
CA PHE A 400 -4.26 22.83 4.63
C PHE A 400 -4.31 23.98 3.64
N ARG A 401 -5.29 23.92 2.72
CA ARG A 401 -5.56 25.01 1.79
C ARG A 401 -7.03 25.32 1.70
N ARG A 402 -7.37 26.59 1.56
CA ARG A 402 -8.74 27.04 1.31
C ARG A 402 -9.02 27.05 -0.19
N ALA A 403 -10.14 26.46 -0.58
CA ALA A 403 -10.66 26.54 -1.94
C ALA A 403 -11.30 27.90 -2.19
N ARG A 404 -10.86 28.60 -3.24
CA ARG A 404 -11.51 29.81 -3.78
C ARG A 404 -11.96 29.57 -5.21
N LEU A 405 -13.10 30.18 -5.56
CA LEU A 405 -13.64 30.17 -6.91
C LEU A 405 -13.25 31.44 -7.64
N ASN A 406 -12.80 31.29 -8.89
CA ASN A 406 -12.72 32.41 -9.82
C ASN A 406 -14.12 32.84 -10.28
N ASN A 407 -15.07 31.89 -10.38
CA ASN A 407 -16.45 32.16 -10.76
C ASN A 407 -17.44 31.82 -9.63
N PRO A 408 -18.01 32.82 -8.93
CA PRO A 408 -18.95 32.61 -7.83
C PRO A 408 -20.22 31.81 -8.20
N LEU A 409 -20.62 31.78 -9.48
CA LEU A 409 -21.83 31.08 -9.94
C LEU A 409 -21.71 29.56 -9.86
N ARG A 410 -20.49 29.01 -9.70
CA ARG A 410 -20.23 27.56 -9.67
C ARG A 410 -20.08 26.98 -8.26
N LEU A 411 -20.48 27.70 -7.20
CA LEU A 411 -20.33 27.25 -5.81
C LEU A 411 -20.95 25.86 -5.53
N LYS A 412 -22.16 25.60 -6.05
CA LYS A 412 -22.81 24.29 -5.89
C LYS A 412 -22.04 23.16 -6.59
N GLN A 413 -21.43 23.45 -7.74
CA GLN A 413 -20.61 22.48 -8.47
C GLN A 413 -19.30 22.21 -7.74
N LEU A 414 -18.66 23.24 -7.18
CA LEU A 414 -17.47 23.09 -6.33
C LEU A 414 -17.76 22.21 -5.12
N GLN A 415 -18.81 22.52 -4.35
CA GLN A 415 -19.18 21.74 -3.17
C GLN A 415 -19.41 20.27 -3.53
N LYS A 416 -20.16 20.01 -4.61
CA LYS A 416 -20.40 18.65 -5.09
C LYS A 416 -19.11 17.96 -5.54
N GLY A 417 -18.23 18.65 -6.27
CA GLY A 417 -16.97 18.11 -6.75
C GLY A 417 -16.02 17.78 -5.60
N LEU A 418 -15.81 18.73 -4.67
CA LEU A 418 -14.98 18.52 -3.50
C LEU A 418 -15.52 17.41 -2.59
N GLN A 419 -16.84 17.34 -2.40
CA GLN A 419 -17.45 16.26 -1.64
C GLN A 419 -17.19 14.90 -2.30
N GLN A 420 -17.36 14.77 -3.62
CA GLN A 420 -17.09 13.52 -4.32
C GLN A 420 -15.61 13.14 -4.29
N LEU A 421 -14.71 14.10 -4.47
CA LEU A 421 -13.27 13.88 -4.36
C LEU A 421 -12.86 13.48 -2.93
N ALA A 422 -13.54 14.00 -1.91
CA ALA A 422 -13.34 13.60 -0.53
C ALA A 422 -13.87 12.19 -0.23
N GLU A 423 -15.03 11.82 -0.78
CA GLU A 423 -15.59 10.46 -0.70
C GLU A 423 -14.68 9.42 -1.37
N GLU A 424 -13.95 9.81 -2.41
CA GLU A 424 -12.93 8.99 -3.06
C GLU A 424 -11.61 8.91 -2.28
N GLY A 425 -11.44 9.74 -1.25
CA GLY A 425 -10.22 9.83 -0.47
C GLY A 425 -9.05 10.47 -1.22
N ALA A 426 -9.33 11.36 -2.17
CA ALA A 426 -8.30 12.15 -2.88
C ALA A 426 -7.78 13.33 -2.03
N THR A 427 -8.62 13.87 -1.16
CA THR A 427 -8.33 14.92 -0.17
C THR A 427 -9.35 14.84 0.95
N GLN A 428 -9.06 15.40 2.11
CA GLN A 428 -10.05 15.59 3.15
C GLN A 428 -10.70 16.98 3.00
N MET A 429 -11.99 17.06 3.28
CA MET A 429 -12.73 18.32 3.24
C MET A 429 -13.22 18.68 4.64
N PHE A 430 -12.93 19.91 5.06
CA PHE A 430 -13.37 20.50 6.32
C PHE A 430 -14.19 21.77 6.05
N ARG A 431 -15.26 21.93 6.83
CA ARG A 431 -16.16 23.07 6.81
C ARG A 431 -16.11 23.74 8.19
N PRO A 432 -15.31 24.80 8.39
CA PRO A 432 -15.29 25.56 9.63
C PRO A 432 -16.69 25.98 10.05
N LEU A 433 -16.98 25.96 11.35
CA LEU A 433 -18.30 26.36 11.86
C LEU A 433 -18.50 27.88 11.81
N ALA A 434 -17.39 28.63 11.91
CA ALA A 434 -17.41 30.09 11.95
C ALA A 434 -17.42 30.77 10.56
N SER A 435 -17.18 30.03 9.47
CA SER A 435 -17.12 30.58 8.11
C SER A 435 -17.71 29.63 7.08
N ASN A 436 -18.02 30.15 5.89
CA ASN A 436 -18.47 29.33 4.76
C ASN A 436 -17.31 28.84 3.88
N ASP A 437 -16.07 28.95 4.37
CA ASP A 437 -14.89 28.54 3.64
C ASP A 437 -14.87 27.01 3.51
N LEU A 438 -14.36 26.52 2.38
CA LEU A 438 -14.08 25.10 2.17
C LEU A 438 -12.58 24.89 2.34
N VAL A 439 -12.19 24.23 3.42
CA VAL A 439 -10.80 23.94 3.73
C VAL A 439 -10.50 22.51 3.31
N LEU A 440 -9.48 22.32 2.49
CA LEU A 440 -8.97 21.02 2.12
C LEU A 440 -7.76 20.67 2.96
N GLY A 441 -7.74 19.43 3.44
CA GLY A 441 -6.59 18.80 4.04
C GLY A 441 -5.98 17.78 3.10
N ALA A 442 -4.67 17.83 2.98
CA ALA A 442 -3.89 16.83 2.26
C ALA A 442 -2.70 16.38 3.11
N VAL A 443 -2.30 15.12 2.95
CA VAL A 443 -1.01 14.65 3.49
C VAL A 443 0.12 15.15 2.59
N GLY A 444 -0.16 15.41 1.31
CA GLY A 444 0.80 15.91 0.34
C GLY A 444 0.38 17.18 -0.41
N ILE A 445 1.36 18.01 -0.79
CA ILE A 445 1.09 19.27 -1.50
C ILE A 445 0.55 18.99 -2.91
N LEU A 446 1.06 17.98 -3.60
CA LEU A 446 0.62 17.65 -4.97
C LEU A 446 -0.86 17.22 -5.04
N GLN A 447 -1.48 16.80 -3.93
CA GLN A 447 -2.90 16.45 -3.91
C GLN A 447 -3.77 17.67 -4.27
N PHE A 448 -3.37 18.88 -3.88
CA PHE A 448 -4.13 20.09 -4.24
C PHE A 448 -4.13 20.34 -5.75
N ASP A 449 -3.01 20.11 -6.42
CA ASP A 449 -2.91 20.24 -7.87
C ASP A 449 -3.79 19.20 -8.58
N VAL A 450 -3.78 17.96 -8.07
CA VAL A 450 -4.64 16.89 -8.59
C VAL A 450 -6.12 17.24 -8.40
N VAL A 451 -6.50 17.75 -7.23
CA VAL A 451 -7.87 18.20 -6.97
C VAL A 451 -8.26 19.36 -7.88
N ALA A 452 -7.38 20.36 -8.08
CA ALA A 452 -7.65 21.50 -8.96
C ALA A 452 -7.93 21.03 -10.39
N HIS A 453 -7.06 20.18 -10.92
CA HIS A 453 -7.19 19.62 -12.24
C HIS A 453 -8.47 18.77 -12.39
N ARG A 454 -8.79 17.93 -11.40
CA ARG A 454 -10.02 17.13 -11.42
C ARG A 454 -11.27 17.99 -11.35
N LEU A 455 -11.27 19.05 -10.54
CA LEU A 455 -12.37 20.02 -10.50
C LEU A 455 -12.58 20.66 -11.87
N GLU A 456 -11.51 21.07 -12.54
CA GLU A 456 -11.56 21.70 -13.86
C GLU A 456 -12.13 20.74 -14.92
N HIS A 457 -11.56 19.53 -15.02
CA HIS A 457 -11.90 18.59 -16.10
C HIS A 457 -13.18 17.78 -15.86
N GLU A 458 -13.46 17.37 -14.62
CA GLU A 458 -14.61 16.52 -14.31
C GLU A 458 -15.87 17.33 -13.98
N TYR A 459 -15.68 18.49 -13.34
CA TYR A 459 -16.78 19.32 -12.83
C TYR A 459 -16.89 20.67 -13.56
N GLY A 460 -15.94 21.03 -14.41
CA GLY A 460 -15.89 22.33 -15.07
C GLY A 460 -15.65 23.47 -14.08
N VAL A 461 -15.01 23.20 -12.95
CA VAL A 461 -14.82 24.15 -11.85
C VAL A 461 -13.36 24.57 -11.82
N ASP A 462 -13.09 25.81 -12.21
CA ASP A 462 -11.80 26.45 -12.01
C ASP A 462 -11.69 26.98 -10.57
N ALA A 463 -10.89 26.30 -9.76
CA ALA A 463 -10.69 26.58 -8.33
C ALA A 463 -9.20 26.80 -8.02
N ILE A 464 -8.93 27.79 -7.18
CA ILE A 464 -7.58 28.12 -6.70
C ILE A 464 -7.47 27.72 -5.22
N PHE A 465 -6.34 27.14 -4.84
CA PHE A 465 -6.07 26.73 -3.47
C PHE A 465 -5.05 27.64 -2.79
N GLU A 466 -5.51 28.44 -1.83
CA GLU A 466 -4.68 29.35 -1.03
C GLU A 466 -4.25 28.69 0.29
N PRO A 467 -3.06 28.98 0.83
CA PRO A 467 -2.68 28.53 2.17
C PRO A 467 -3.72 28.90 3.23
N HIS A 468 -3.98 27.98 4.15
CA HIS A 468 -4.86 28.20 5.30
C HIS A 468 -4.05 28.12 6.60
N GLU A 469 -4.31 29.00 7.58
CA GLU A 469 -3.59 29.03 8.85
C GLU A 469 -3.99 27.86 9.78
N CYS A 470 -3.57 26.66 9.39
CA CYS A 470 -3.77 25.44 10.15
C CYS A 470 -2.50 24.60 10.07
N SER A 471 -1.97 24.22 11.22
CA SER A 471 -0.79 23.37 11.33
C SER A 471 -1.18 21.90 11.46
N THR A 472 -2.31 21.58 12.08
CA THR A 472 -2.73 20.19 12.25
C THR A 472 -4.22 20.07 12.58
N ALA A 473 -4.81 18.92 12.25
CA ALA A 473 -6.21 18.61 12.56
C ALA A 473 -6.30 17.48 13.60
N ARG A 474 -7.27 17.56 14.52
CA ARG A 474 -7.58 16.49 15.47
C ARG A 474 -9.08 16.25 15.54
N TRP A 475 -9.50 14.99 15.38
CA TRP A 475 -10.90 14.61 15.56
C TRP A 475 -11.27 14.65 17.04
N LEU A 476 -12.44 15.20 17.35
CA LEU A 476 -12.91 15.37 18.70
C LEU A 476 -13.79 14.19 19.12
N ARG A 477 -13.43 13.53 20.22
CA ARG A 477 -14.23 12.48 20.85
C ARG A 477 -14.51 12.85 22.30
N GLY A 478 -15.78 12.87 22.68
CA GLY A 478 -16.22 13.26 24.02
C GLY A 478 -17.74 13.36 24.09
N LYS A 479 -18.25 13.79 25.24
CA LYS A 479 -19.69 14.09 25.38
C LYS A 479 -20.03 15.34 24.58
N GLN A 480 -21.22 15.38 23.99
CA GLN A 480 -21.67 16.52 23.17
C GLN A 480 -21.59 17.84 23.95
N GLU A 481 -21.97 17.84 25.23
CA GLU A 481 -21.91 19.03 26.10
C GLU A 481 -20.49 19.62 26.22
N ASP A 482 -19.46 18.78 26.20
CA ASP A 482 -18.07 19.25 26.33
C ASP A 482 -17.55 19.78 24.99
N ILE A 483 -17.95 19.14 23.88
CA ILE A 483 -17.69 19.63 22.52
C ILE A 483 -18.37 20.99 22.30
N ASP A 484 -19.62 21.15 22.75
CA ASP A 484 -20.36 22.42 22.63
C ASP A 484 -19.65 23.55 23.41
N LYS A 485 -19.15 23.28 24.63
CA LYS A 485 -18.33 24.25 25.39
C LYS A 485 -17.05 24.65 24.63
N LEU A 486 -16.44 23.70 23.91
CA LEU A 486 -15.28 24.00 23.07
C LEU A 486 -15.68 24.85 21.86
N ILE A 487 -16.80 24.56 21.21
CA ILE A 487 -17.33 25.35 20.09
C ILE A 487 -17.63 26.78 20.55
N ASP A 488 -18.22 26.98 21.72
CA ASP A 488 -18.52 28.32 22.25
C ASP A 488 -17.25 29.15 22.50
N LYS A 489 -16.18 28.53 22.99
CA LYS A 489 -14.92 29.23 23.34
C LYS A 489 -13.93 29.34 22.18
N ALA A 490 -13.90 28.36 21.29
CA ALA A 490 -12.88 28.19 20.25
C ALA A 490 -13.48 27.79 18.89
N GLY A 491 -14.75 28.09 18.63
CA GLY A 491 -15.47 27.67 17.41
C GLY A 491 -14.87 28.14 16.10
N HIS A 492 -14.01 29.16 16.09
CA HIS A 492 -13.24 29.57 14.92
C HIS A 492 -12.23 28.51 14.45
N ASN A 493 -11.79 27.64 15.37
CA ASN A 493 -10.90 26.52 15.09
C ASN A 493 -11.66 25.18 15.03
N VAL A 494 -12.99 25.17 15.08
CA VAL A 494 -13.78 23.95 14.97
C VAL A 494 -14.42 23.88 13.59
N ALA A 495 -14.32 22.71 12.96
CA ALA A 495 -14.89 22.41 11.66
C ALA A 495 -15.64 21.07 11.68
N LEU A 496 -16.47 20.87 10.67
CA LEU A 496 -17.04 19.57 10.35
C LEU A 496 -16.30 18.97 9.16
N ASP A 497 -15.94 17.70 9.24
CA ASP A 497 -15.37 17.01 8.08
C ASP A 497 -16.43 16.55 7.07
N GLY A 498 -15.99 15.83 6.04
CA GLY A 498 -16.86 15.29 4.98
C GLY A 498 -17.91 14.28 5.47
N ALA A 499 -17.71 13.62 6.62
CA ALA A 499 -18.70 12.74 7.25
C ALA A 499 -19.55 13.46 8.30
N GLY A 500 -19.22 14.70 8.64
CA GLY A 500 -19.91 15.48 9.66
C GLY A 500 -19.37 15.30 11.07
N ASP A 501 -18.19 14.70 11.25
CA ASP A 501 -17.53 14.64 12.56
C ASP A 501 -16.91 15.99 12.91
N TYR A 502 -16.89 16.33 14.21
CA TYR A 502 -16.22 17.51 14.71
C TYR A 502 -14.69 17.35 14.68
N VAL A 503 -14.03 18.36 14.11
CA VAL A 503 -12.57 18.42 13.97
C VAL A 503 -12.06 19.76 14.50
N TYR A 504 -11.02 19.72 15.32
CA TYR A 504 -10.29 20.90 15.73
C TYR A 504 -9.13 21.16 14.77
N LEU A 505 -9.17 22.30 14.09
CA LEU A 505 -8.14 22.82 13.19
C LEU A 505 -7.20 23.73 13.99
N ALA A 506 -6.09 23.18 14.45
CA ALA A 506 -5.15 23.91 15.29
C ALA A 506 -4.18 24.76 14.45
N PRO A 507 -4.06 26.08 14.71
CA PRO A 507 -3.11 26.94 14.01
C PRO A 507 -1.64 26.61 14.37
N SER A 508 -1.40 26.03 15.55
CA SER A 508 -0.06 25.61 15.99
C SER A 508 -0.11 24.47 17.01
N GLN A 509 1.00 23.74 17.15
CA GLN A 509 1.16 22.70 18.18
C GLN A 509 1.01 23.26 19.61
N VAL A 510 1.45 24.49 19.86
CA VAL A 510 1.30 25.14 21.16
C VAL A 510 -0.18 25.42 21.45
N ASN A 511 -0.93 25.91 20.46
CA ASN A 511 -2.36 26.12 20.60
C ASN A 511 -3.10 24.81 20.88
N LEU A 512 -2.75 23.73 20.16
CA LEU A 512 -3.34 22.41 20.39
C LEU A 512 -3.15 21.95 21.85
N ARG A 513 -1.92 22.02 22.37
CA ARG A 513 -1.62 21.61 23.76
C ARG A 513 -2.40 22.42 24.79
N LEU A 514 -2.45 23.75 24.62
CA LEU A 514 -3.20 24.62 25.52
C LEU A 514 -4.71 24.33 25.49
N THR A 515 -5.26 24.00 24.33
CA THR A 515 -6.67 23.62 24.20
C THR A 515 -6.92 22.25 24.84
N GLN A 516 -6.03 21.27 24.65
CA GLN A 516 -6.11 19.97 25.31
C GLN A 516 -6.09 20.10 26.84
N GLU A 517 -5.21 20.94 27.39
CA GLU A 517 -5.15 21.22 28.83
C GLU A 517 -6.42 21.89 29.37
N ARG A 518 -7.07 22.75 28.57
CA ARG A 518 -8.31 23.45 28.95
C ARG A 518 -9.55 22.56 28.87
N PHE A 519 -9.52 21.52 28.05
CA PHE A 519 -10.63 20.61 27.80
C PHE A 519 -10.17 19.14 27.95
N PRO A 520 -9.78 18.71 29.16
CA PRO A 520 -9.20 17.39 29.39
C PRO A 520 -10.20 16.24 29.17
N ASP A 521 -11.50 16.53 29.23
CA ASP A 521 -12.57 15.55 29.02
C ASP A 521 -12.83 15.24 27.54
N ILE A 522 -12.16 15.95 26.62
CA ILE A 522 -12.24 15.73 25.18
C ILE A 522 -10.95 15.08 24.69
N GLN A 523 -11.09 13.97 23.97
CA GLN A 523 -9.97 13.32 23.28
C GLN A 523 -9.76 13.97 21.91
N PHE A 524 -8.51 14.31 21.62
CA PHE A 524 -8.07 14.89 20.36
C PHE A 524 -7.28 13.83 19.57
N MET A 525 -7.94 13.19 18.61
CA MET A 525 -7.43 12.00 17.91
C MET A 525 -6.68 12.38 16.62
N GLU A 526 -5.54 11.72 16.36
CA GLU A 526 -4.73 11.86 15.13
C GLU A 526 -5.25 11.06 13.94
N THR A 527 -6.03 10.03 14.24
CA THR A 527 -6.70 9.22 13.23
C THR A 527 -8.15 9.09 13.63
N ARG A 528 -9.01 8.93 12.63
CA ARG A 528 -10.37 8.44 12.85
C ARG A 528 -10.60 7.15 12.10
N GLU A 529 -11.52 6.37 12.61
CA GLU A 529 -12.07 5.25 11.89
C GLU A 529 -13.12 5.74 10.89
N ILE A 530 -13.04 5.28 9.65
CA ILE A 530 -14.08 5.51 8.65
C ILE A 530 -15.17 4.46 8.91
N VAL A 531 -16.26 4.88 9.56
CA VAL A 531 -17.40 4.02 9.98
C VAL A 531 -18.57 4.13 9.02
#